data_AF-A0A1V6UE81-F1
#
_entry.id   AF-A0A1V6UE81-F1
#
_cell.length_a   1.000
_cell.length_b   1.000
_cell.length_c   1.000
_cell.angle_alpha   90.00
_cell.angle_beta   90.00
_cell.angle_gamma   90.00
#
_symmetry.space_group_name_H-M   'P 1'
#
loop_
_entity.id
_entity.type
_entity.pdbx_description
1 polymer ?
#
loop_
_entity_poly.entity_id
_entity_poly.type
_entity_poly.pdbx_seq_one_letter_code
_entity_poly.pdbx_strand_id
1 'polypeptide(L)'
;MRSILVALAVGNGTGPELLAVFEKVIIALAAPYNLEVRFVTSPRAYHSYSTLLAINDTDVVSSETLTDADHYEAFCRQVVDLGACAIFRTSISAQALYMVRDRLQAVKVEHFKMSPSTSILLVRDQAQGFYSGLNNMDSTQETVSRSSYFSKKVFETILTFALARSREVWGSESPITAVTLVYKFHLFDGLFYSWAKEWKTSYDVDIQFIQGDTMNRNLLAFGVQRNQLMICSNEYADIMQTMLLDRFGYGAQESACAENVYLSAGVSQGLSEYQTAHGSADDITGKGVVNPTATVRAAAALLERFGGCQGIQHQMDVTLDEMRAKGIRTPDQGGTTKTEAFVATLLQMIVPNLPVSVSALNPSGTGRLSSAPRRAKSCLMVMDFQNDFMAQYKTPRVMLRIKEYMPRLVDWARREGMEVAWVRFLGDEKYQPATWQQRNQIQGRRAWCKEGTWGAEIAGCVQVQTQDRVFDKKAHFDPFLRDEFAIYAEGFEHLVVVGLFADICVDAAVRGAFQRGLWTTIVRECTAGLHLPEEQTFAYMQAVYGSEVVGIDQLLSTGPVANL
;
A
#
# COMPACT_ATOMS: atom_id res chain seq x y z
N MET A 1 -29.11 -3.17 7.95
CA MET A 1 -27.78 -3.79 7.77
C MET A 1 -27.34 -3.47 6.35
N ARG A 2 -26.10 -3.01 6.11
CA ARG A 2 -25.60 -2.88 4.73
C ARG A 2 -25.31 -4.29 4.22
N SER A 3 -25.48 -4.55 2.92
CA SER A 3 -25.15 -5.85 2.35
C SER A 3 -24.42 -5.71 1.02
N ILE A 4 -23.45 -6.59 0.75
CA ILE A 4 -22.83 -6.76 -0.57
C ILE A 4 -23.12 -8.18 -1.10
N LEU A 5 -23.18 -8.32 -2.42
CA LEU A 5 -23.29 -9.61 -3.11
C LEU A 5 -21.97 -9.91 -3.82
N VAL A 6 -21.35 -11.04 -3.48
CA VAL A 6 -20.10 -11.52 -4.05
C VAL A 6 -20.34 -12.80 -4.83
N ALA A 7 -19.92 -12.81 -6.09
CA ALA A 7 -19.98 -13.99 -6.92
C ALA A 7 -18.75 -14.88 -6.68
N LEU A 8 -18.93 -16.20 -6.73
CA LEU A 8 -17.90 -17.19 -6.44
C LEU A 8 -17.72 -18.12 -7.65
N ALA A 9 -16.50 -18.20 -8.17
CA ALA A 9 -16.15 -19.13 -9.25
C ALA A 9 -14.98 -20.03 -8.84
N VAL A 10 -15.21 -21.33 -8.81
CA VAL A 10 -14.25 -22.29 -8.23
C VAL A 10 -13.70 -23.19 -9.29
N GLY A 11 -12.37 -23.24 -9.39
CA GLY A 11 -11.70 -24.29 -10.14
C GLY A 11 -11.33 -25.49 -9.28
N ASN A 12 -10.93 -26.56 -9.95
CA ASN A 12 -10.48 -27.81 -9.32
C ASN A 12 -9.19 -27.62 -8.48
N GLY A 13 -8.75 -28.69 -7.81
CA GLY A 13 -7.56 -28.69 -6.95
C GLY A 13 -7.85 -28.10 -5.57
N THR A 14 -7.00 -27.20 -5.10
CA THR A 14 -7.18 -26.49 -3.80
C THR A 14 -8.31 -25.46 -3.80
N GLY A 15 -8.99 -25.25 -4.93
CA GLY A 15 -10.04 -24.25 -5.08
C GLY A 15 -11.15 -24.30 -4.01
N PRO A 16 -11.77 -25.47 -3.74
CA PRO A 16 -12.80 -25.58 -2.69
C PRO A 16 -12.29 -25.25 -1.28
N GLU A 17 -11.04 -25.62 -0.96
CA GLU A 17 -10.41 -25.30 0.32
C GLU A 17 -10.23 -23.79 0.49
N LEU A 18 -9.75 -23.11 -0.56
CA LEU A 18 -9.59 -21.66 -0.58
C LEU A 18 -10.92 -20.92 -0.61
N LEU A 19 -11.96 -21.48 -1.22
CA LEU A 19 -13.30 -20.91 -1.16
C LEU A 19 -13.80 -20.85 0.29
N ALA A 20 -13.68 -21.96 1.03
CA ALA A 20 -14.08 -22.02 2.42
C ALA A 20 -13.28 -21.02 3.28
N VAL A 21 -11.99 -20.84 3.00
CA VAL A 21 -11.17 -19.79 3.61
C VAL A 21 -11.71 -18.40 3.30
N PHE A 22 -12.00 -18.12 2.03
CA PHE A 22 -12.51 -16.82 1.58
C PHE A 22 -13.81 -16.45 2.30
N GLU A 23 -14.81 -17.34 2.27
CA GLU A 23 -16.11 -17.13 2.92
C GLU A 23 -15.95 -16.88 4.42
N LYS A 24 -15.15 -17.71 5.11
CA LYS A 24 -14.89 -17.56 6.55
C LYS A 24 -14.23 -16.22 6.87
N VAL A 25 -13.21 -15.84 6.11
CA VAL A 25 -12.45 -14.61 6.35
C VAL A 25 -13.28 -13.38 6.04
N ILE A 26 -13.93 -13.32 4.87
CA ILE A 26 -14.69 -12.14 4.47
C ILE A 26 -15.87 -11.86 5.42
N ILE A 27 -16.58 -12.90 5.87
CA ILE A 27 -17.67 -12.75 6.85
C ILE A 27 -17.11 -12.23 8.19
N ALA A 28 -16.01 -12.82 8.67
CA ALA A 28 -15.42 -12.42 9.95
C ALA A 28 -14.89 -10.98 9.93
N LEU A 29 -14.31 -10.55 8.80
CA LEU A 29 -13.83 -9.19 8.60
C LEU A 29 -14.97 -8.16 8.43
N ALA A 30 -16.09 -8.57 7.83
CA ALA A 30 -17.25 -7.71 7.62
C ALA A 30 -18.07 -7.49 8.91
N ALA A 31 -18.08 -8.46 9.82
CA ALA A 31 -18.94 -8.45 11.00
C ALA A 31 -18.78 -7.19 11.89
N PRO A 32 -17.56 -6.68 12.20
CA PRO A 32 -17.38 -5.46 12.99
C PRO A 32 -17.92 -4.18 12.31
N TYR A 33 -18.11 -4.22 10.99
CA TYR A 33 -18.69 -3.12 10.21
C TYR A 33 -20.21 -3.22 10.04
N ASN A 34 -20.86 -4.20 10.68
CA ASN A 34 -22.29 -4.48 10.52
C ASN A 34 -22.70 -4.64 9.04
N LEU A 35 -21.80 -5.26 8.27
CA LEU A 35 -21.94 -5.53 6.85
C LEU A 35 -22.24 -7.01 6.63
N GLU A 36 -23.35 -7.29 5.96
CA GLU A 36 -23.74 -8.62 5.51
C GLU A 36 -23.06 -8.93 4.17
N VAL A 37 -22.48 -10.12 4.04
CA VAL A 37 -21.90 -10.61 2.78
C VAL A 37 -22.76 -11.78 2.30
N ARG A 38 -23.35 -11.62 1.12
CA ARG A 38 -24.14 -12.66 0.43
C ARG A 38 -23.35 -13.22 -0.74
N PHE A 39 -23.62 -14.47 -1.09
CA PHE A 39 -22.89 -15.16 -2.14
C PHE A 39 -23.79 -15.66 -3.26
N VAL A 40 -23.25 -15.68 -4.48
CA VAL A 40 -23.80 -16.43 -5.63
C VAL A 40 -22.69 -17.26 -6.27
N THR A 41 -22.85 -18.57 -6.29
CA THR A 41 -21.79 -19.49 -6.74
C THR A 41 -22.07 -19.99 -8.15
N SER A 42 -21.03 -20.03 -8.98
CA SER A 42 -21.05 -20.67 -10.29
C SER A 42 -21.44 -22.14 -10.13
N PRO A 43 -22.41 -22.66 -10.92
CA PRO A 43 -22.79 -24.07 -10.86
C PRO A 43 -21.71 -24.99 -11.45
N ARG A 44 -20.81 -24.44 -12.27
CA ARG A 44 -19.68 -25.17 -12.87
C ARG A 44 -18.43 -25.04 -12.00
N ALA A 45 -17.80 -26.18 -11.74
CA ALA A 45 -16.41 -26.24 -11.31
C ALA A 45 -15.51 -26.21 -12.54
N TYR A 46 -14.60 -25.24 -12.60
CA TYR A 46 -13.76 -25.00 -13.78
C TYR A 46 -12.49 -25.85 -13.75
N HIS A 47 -11.98 -26.20 -14.92
CA HIS A 47 -10.76 -27.00 -15.01
C HIS A 47 -9.51 -26.15 -14.67
N SER A 48 -8.61 -26.74 -13.89
CA SER A 48 -7.23 -26.30 -13.78
C SER A 48 -6.42 -26.77 -14.98
N TYR A 49 -5.24 -26.18 -15.19
CA TYR A 49 -4.29 -26.66 -16.21
C TYR A 49 -3.96 -28.14 -16.04
N SER A 50 -3.74 -28.59 -14.80
CA SER A 50 -3.43 -29.98 -14.48
C SER A 50 -4.59 -30.92 -14.78
N THR A 51 -5.84 -30.52 -14.47
CA THR A 51 -7.01 -31.34 -14.80
C THR A 51 -7.25 -31.44 -16.31
N LEU A 52 -6.95 -30.40 -17.09
CA LEU A 52 -7.01 -30.48 -18.56
C LEU A 52 -5.92 -31.41 -19.09
N LEU A 53 -4.68 -31.30 -18.61
CA LEU A 53 -3.60 -32.19 -19.04
C LEU A 53 -3.90 -33.67 -18.76
N ALA A 54 -4.63 -33.98 -17.68
CA ALA A 54 -5.02 -35.34 -17.34
C ALA A 54 -5.98 -35.99 -18.34
N ILE A 55 -6.70 -35.19 -19.15
CA ILE A 55 -7.62 -35.69 -20.19
C ILE A 55 -6.84 -36.42 -21.31
N ASN A 56 -5.56 -36.08 -21.52
CA ASN A 56 -4.64 -36.71 -22.46
C ASN A 56 -5.20 -36.90 -23.89
N ASP A 57 -6.05 -35.96 -24.32
CA ASP A 57 -6.65 -35.87 -25.64
C ASP A 57 -6.77 -34.37 -26.02
N THR A 58 -6.12 -33.97 -27.11
CA THR A 58 -6.01 -32.56 -27.50
C THR A 58 -7.34 -31.95 -27.94
N ASP A 59 -8.22 -32.73 -28.56
CA ASP A 59 -9.50 -32.25 -29.05
C ASP A 59 -10.46 -32.04 -27.90
N VAL A 60 -10.48 -32.98 -26.95
CA VAL A 60 -11.27 -32.86 -25.72
C VAL A 60 -10.77 -31.71 -24.84
N VAL A 61 -9.45 -31.54 -24.68
CA VAL A 61 -8.87 -30.40 -23.94
C VAL A 61 -9.29 -29.07 -24.56
N SER A 62 -9.26 -28.97 -25.89
CA SER A 62 -9.68 -27.76 -26.61
C SER A 62 -11.17 -27.49 -26.40
N SER A 63 -12.01 -28.52 -26.51
CA SER A 63 -13.45 -28.43 -26.29
C SER A 63 -13.82 -28.02 -24.85
N GLU A 64 -13.19 -28.61 -23.84
CA GLU A 64 -13.42 -28.26 -22.43
C GLU A 64 -12.92 -26.84 -22.11
N THR A 65 -11.81 -26.42 -22.72
CA THR A 65 -11.30 -25.04 -22.58
C THR A 65 -12.29 -24.02 -23.13
N LEU A 66 -12.88 -24.30 -24.30
CA LEU A 66 -13.94 -23.46 -24.87
C LEU A 66 -15.18 -23.43 -23.98
N THR A 67 -15.59 -24.60 -23.49
CA THR A 67 -16.76 -24.73 -22.61
C THR A 67 -16.58 -23.96 -21.30
N ASP A 68 -15.39 -24.04 -20.68
CA ASP A 68 -15.05 -23.26 -19.49
C ASP A 68 -15.08 -21.76 -19.78
N ALA A 69 -14.52 -21.32 -20.92
CA ALA A 69 -14.52 -19.91 -21.30
C ALA A 69 -15.93 -19.38 -21.55
N ASP A 70 -16.74 -20.08 -22.33
CA ASP A 70 -18.11 -19.69 -22.67
C ASP A 70 -19.00 -19.65 -21.42
N HIS A 71 -18.88 -20.66 -20.54
CA HIS A 71 -19.62 -20.68 -19.28
C HIS A 71 -19.18 -19.56 -18.34
N TYR A 72 -17.87 -19.31 -18.20
CA TYR A 72 -17.38 -18.27 -17.29
C TYR A 72 -17.77 -16.88 -17.78
N GLU A 73 -17.72 -16.63 -19.09
CA GLU A 73 -18.22 -15.38 -19.68
C GLU A 73 -19.72 -15.17 -19.38
N ALA A 74 -20.54 -16.20 -19.60
CA ALA A 74 -21.97 -16.14 -19.32
C ALA A 74 -22.24 -15.89 -17.82
N PHE A 75 -21.47 -16.54 -16.94
CA PHE A 75 -21.55 -16.33 -15.50
C PHE A 75 -21.19 -14.88 -15.12
N CYS A 76 -20.13 -14.31 -15.67
CA CYS A 76 -19.76 -12.90 -15.45
C CYS A 76 -20.90 -11.93 -15.82
N ARG A 77 -21.59 -12.18 -16.95
CA ARG A 77 -22.74 -11.36 -17.36
C ARG A 77 -23.93 -11.54 -16.41
N GLN A 78 -24.25 -12.79 -16.06
CA GLN A 78 -25.36 -13.11 -15.18
C GLN A 78 -25.20 -12.47 -13.79
N VAL A 79 -24.00 -12.50 -13.20
CA VAL A 79 -23.82 -11.97 -11.84
C VAL A 79 -23.91 -10.46 -11.77
N VAL A 80 -23.61 -9.75 -12.87
CA VAL A 80 -23.86 -8.31 -13.00
C VAL A 80 -25.37 -8.03 -12.94
N ASP A 81 -26.18 -8.81 -13.65
CA ASP A 81 -27.65 -8.67 -13.62
C ASP A 81 -28.24 -8.96 -12.22
N LEU A 82 -27.58 -9.83 -11.44
CA LEU A 82 -27.93 -10.12 -10.05
C LEU A 82 -27.48 -9.04 -9.06
N GLY A 83 -26.70 -8.04 -9.51
CA GLY A 83 -26.16 -6.97 -8.68
C GLY A 83 -24.95 -7.38 -7.86
N ALA A 84 -24.18 -8.38 -8.30
CA ALA A 84 -22.91 -8.73 -7.66
C ALA A 84 -21.90 -7.60 -7.86
N CYS A 85 -21.25 -7.17 -6.78
CA CYS A 85 -20.26 -6.10 -6.84
C CYS A 85 -18.88 -6.58 -7.29
N ALA A 86 -18.59 -7.87 -7.10
CA ALA A 86 -17.32 -8.48 -7.44
C ALA A 86 -17.45 -10.01 -7.60
N ILE A 87 -16.48 -10.61 -8.29
CA ILE A 87 -16.25 -12.05 -8.33
C ILE A 87 -15.00 -12.34 -7.50
N PHE A 88 -15.06 -13.34 -6.62
CA PHE A 88 -13.86 -14.03 -6.14
C PHE A 88 -13.73 -15.35 -6.90
N ARG A 89 -12.54 -15.62 -7.46
CA ARG A 89 -12.27 -16.90 -8.10
C ARG A 89 -10.97 -17.55 -7.66
N THR A 90 -10.97 -18.87 -7.75
CA THR A 90 -9.76 -19.68 -7.61
C THR A 90 -9.17 -20.03 -8.99
N SER A 91 -8.24 -20.98 -9.03
CA SER A 91 -7.47 -21.27 -10.24
C SER A 91 -8.33 -21.88 -11.35
N ILE A 92 -8.47 -21.15 -12.46
CA ILE A 92 -9.06 -21.62 -13.72
C ILE A 92 -7.91 -21.71 -14.74
N SER A 93 -8.00 -22.63 -15.70
CA SER A 93 -7.04 -22.75 -16.81
C SER A 93 -6.76 -21.39 -17.46
N ALA A 94 -5.47 -21.08 -17.62
CA ALA A 94 -5.03 -19.82 -18.21
C ALA A 94 -5.56 -19.64 -19.64
N GLN A 95 -5.70 -20.72 -20.41
CA GLN A 95 -6.19 -20.66 -21.79
C GLN A 95 -7.64 -20.18 -21.85
N ALA A 96 -8.53 -20.77 -21.03
CA ALA A 96 -9.93 -20.33 -20.95
C ALA A 96 -10.01 -18.86 -20.49
N LEU A 97 -9.20 -18.48 -19.49
CA LEU A 97 -9.16 -17.10 -19.01
C LEU A 97 -8.65 -16.10 -20.05
N TYR A 98 -7.68 -16.45 -20.91
CA TYR A 98 -7.23 -15.56 -21.98
C TYR A 98 -8.37 -15.25 -22.95
N MET A 99 -9.20 -16.24 -23.28
CA MET A 99 -10.37 -16.04 -24.14
C MET A 99 -11.40 -15.13 -23.46
N VAL A 100 -11.71 -15.38 -22.18
CA VAL A 100 -12.66 -14.52 -21.44
C VAL A 100 -12.14 -13.09 -21.31
N ARG A 101 -10.84 -12.91 -21.05
CA ARG A 101 -10.20 -11.58 -20.95
C ARG A 101 -10.25 -10.81 -22.27
N ASP A 102 -10.02 -11.49 -23.39
CA ASP A 102 -10.17 -10.90 -24.72
C ASP A 102 -11.63 -10.47 -24.98
N ARG A 103 -12.58 -11.41 -24.85
CA ARG A 103 -14.00 -11.18 -25.11
C ARG A 103 -14.64 -10.12 -24.20
N LEU A 104 -14.25 -10.09 -22.93
CA LEU A 104 -14.75 -9.15 -21.93
C LEU A 104 -13.89 -7.89 -21.78
N GLN A 105 -12.85 -7.73 -22.61
CA GLN A 105 -11.94 -6.59 -22.60
C GLN A 105 -11.35 -6.31 -21.21
N ALA A 106 -10.76 -7.33 -20.60
CA ALA A 106 -10.24 -7.24 -19.25
C ALA A 106 -8.98 -6.36 -19.15
N VAL A 107 -8.82 -5.73 -18.00
CA VAL A 107 -7.57 -5.15 -17.54
C VAL A 107 -7.22 -5.68 -16.17
N LYS A 108 -5.93 -5.83 -15.85
CA LYS A 108 -5.49 -6.08 -14.48
C LYS A 108 -5.00 -4.76 -13.88
N VAL A 109 -5.40 -4.48 -12.63
CA VAL A 109 -5.04 -3.25 -11.93
C VAL A 109 -4.18 -3.56 -10.73
N GLU A 110 -3.05 -2.86 -10.61
CA GLU A 110 -2.13 -2.99 -9.49
C GLU A 110 -1.68 -1.61 -9.03
N HIS A 111 -1.69 -1.38 -7.72
CA HIS A 111 -1.25 -0.13 -7.11
C HIS A 111 -0.01 -0.37 -6.25
N PHE A 112 1.14 0.07 -6.75
CA PHE A 112 2.40 0.03 -6.02
C PHE A 112 2.59 1.37 -5.33
N LYS A 113 2.24 1.45 -4.04
CA LYS A 113 2.45 2.63 -3.19
C LYS A 113 3.84 2.57 -2.54
N MET A 114 4.67 3.58 -2.77
CA MET A 114 5.99 3.71 -2.13
C MET A 114 5.97 4.77 -1.03
N SER A 115 5.18 5.84 -1.22
CA SER A 115 4.91 6.88 -0.23
C SER A 115 3.50 7.46 -0.48
N PRO A 116 2.99 8.39 0.35
CA PRO A 116 1.73 9.09 0.07
C PRO A 116 1.72 9.87 -1.25
N SER A 117 2.88 10.33 -1.73
CA SER A 117 3.02 11.16 -2.93
C SER A 117 3.70 10.45 -4.11
N THR A 118 4.19 9.22 -3.90
CA THR A 118 4.89 8.43 -4.92
C THR A 118 4.28 7.04 -5.02
N SER A 119 3.67 6.75 -6.16
CA SER A 119 3.09 5.44 -6.44
C SER A 119 2.97 5.16 -7.94
N ILE A 120 2.90 3.88 -8.31
CA ILE A 120 2.54 3.46 -9.67
C ILE A 120 1.13 2.88 -9.62
N LEU A 121 0.23 3.42 -10.43
CA LEU A 121 -0.99 2.71 -10.81
C LEU A 121 -0.72 2.03 -12.16
N LEU A 122 -0.55 0.72 -12.12
CA LEU A 122 -0.29 -0.12 -13.28
C LEU A 122 -1.61 -0.72 -13.77
N VAL A 123 -1.98 -0.40 -15.01
CA VAL A 123 -3.12 -1.00 -15.72
C VAL A 123 -2.56 -1.87 -16.84
N ARG A 124 -2.62 -3.19 -16.63
CA ARG A 124 -2.21 -4.18 -17.62
C ARG A 124 -3.35 -4.43 -18.59
N ASP A 125 -3.10 -4.16 -19.86
CA ASP A 125 -3.98 -4.48 -20.97
C ASP A 125 -4.03 -5.99 -21.18
N GLN A 126 -5.12 -6.64 -20.75
CA GLN A 126 -5.34 -8.08 -20.98
C GLN A 126 -6.29 -8.36 -22.15
N ALA A 127 -6.83 -7.31 -22.77
CA ALA A 127 -7.86 -7.37 -23.79
C ALA A 127 -7.28 -7.61 -25.19
N GLN A 128 -5.99 -7.37 -25.39
CA GLN A 128 -5.35 -7.41 -26.71
C GLN A 128 -3.85 -7.76 -26.60
N GLY A 129 -3.18 -7.89 -27.74
CA GLY A 129 -1.75 -8.21 -27.82
C GLY A 129 -1.45 -9.71 -27.93
N PHE A 130 -0.23 -10.12 -27.54
CA PHE A 130 0.27 -11.47 -27.81
C PHE A 130 -0.57 -12.55 -27.13
N TYR A 131 -1.08 -12.32 -25.92
CA TYR A 131 -1.79 -13.38 -25.18
C TYR A 131 -3.22 -13.63 -25.69
N SER A 132 -3.85 -12.64 -26.34
CA SER A 132 -5.13 -12.84 -27.05
C SER A 132 -4.95 -13.15 -28.54
N GLY A 133 -3.70 -13.33 -29.00
CA GLY A 133 -3.39 -13.66 -30.38
C GLY A 133 -3.91 -15.03 -30.83
N LEU A 134 -4.04 -15.18 -32.15
CA LEU A 134 -4.47 -16.41 -32.80
C LEU A 134 -3.26 -17.19 -33.29
N ASN A 135 -3.22 -18.49 -32.97
CA ASN A 135 -2.24 -19.40 -33.53
C ASN A 135 -2.74 -19.92 -34.87
N ASN A 136 -1.85 -20.00 -35.85
CA ASN A 136 -2.07 -20.68 -37.11
C ASN A 136 -0.88 -21.62 -37.35
N MET A 137 -1.17 -22.91 -37.46
CA MET A 137 -0.20 -23.94 -37.79
C MET A 137 -0.13 -24.09 -39.30
N ASP A 138 1.07 -24.18 -39.87
CA ASP A 138 1.21 -24.52 -41.28
C ASP A 138 0.69 -25.94 -41.58
N SER A 139 0.47 -26.23 -42.87
CA SER A 139 -0.04 -27.53 -43.31
C SER A 139 0.91 -28.70 -42.99
N THR A 140 2.20 -28.41 -42.75
CA THR A 140 3.23 -29.40 -42.40
C THR A 140 3.29 -29.68 -40.90
N GLN A 141 2.63 -28.86 -40.06
CA GLN A 141 2.71 -28.89 -38.60
C GLN A 141 4.13 -28.67 -38.04
N GLU A 142 5.00 -28.01 -38.81
CA GLU A 142 6.38 -27.71 -38.41
C GLU A 142 6.55 -26.26 -37.99
N THR A 143 5.64 -25.37 -38.40
CA THR A 143 5.70 -23.94 -38.06
C THR A 143 4.39 -23.45 -37.47
N VAL A 144 4.47 -22.79 -36.31
CA VAL A 144 3.36 -22.02 -35.74
C VAL A 144 3.60 -20.52 -35.92
N SER A 145 2.61 -19.84 -36.49
CA SER A 145 2.54 -18.38 -36.54
C SER A 145 1.52 -17.89 -35.53
N ARG A 146 1.80 -16.75 -34.87
CA ARG A 146 0.87 -16.13 -33.92
C ARG A 146 0.62 -14.68 -34.29
N SER A 147 -0.64 -14.37 -34.63
CA SER A 147 -1.06 -13.01 -35.02
C SER A 147 -1.74 -12.31 -33.86
N SER A 148 -1.36 -11.06 -33.59
CA SER A 148 -1.91 -10.24 -32.51
C SER A 148 -2.58 -8.99 -33.06
N TYR A 149 -3.69 -8.59 -32.45
CA TYR A 149 -4.48 -7.45 -32.90
C TYR A 149 -4.51 -6.38 -31.82
N PHE A 150 -4.55 -5.12 -32.24
CA PHE A 150 -4.71 -3.96 -31.36
C PHE A 150 -5.84 -3.09 -31.91
N SER A 151 -6.75 -2.68 -31.04
CA SER A 151 -7.90 -1.86 -31.39
C SER A 151 -7.80 -0.49 -30.72
N LYS A 152 -7.91 0.57 -31.52
CA LYS A 152 -7.96 1.95 -31.00
C LYS A 152 -9.10 2.13 -29.98
N LYS A 153 -10.26 1.54 -30.25
CA LYS A 153 -11.43 1.59 -29.36
C LYS A 153 -11.18 0.90 -28.02
N VAL A 154 -10.45 -0.22 -28.03
CA VAL A 154 -10.07 -0.92 -26.79
C VAL A 154 -9.10 -0.05 -25.98
N PHE A 155 -8.08 0.54 -26.63
CA PHE A 155 -7.20 1.51 -25.97
C PHE A 155 -7.95 2.68 -25.34
N GLU A 156 -8.92 3.27 -26.04
CA GLU A 156 -9.75 4.37 -25.53
C GLU A 156 -10.58 3.95 -24.30
N THR A 157 -11.11 2.72 -24.33
CA THR A 157 -11.84 2.14 -23.20
C THR A 157 -10.92 1.97 -21.98
N ILE A 158 -9.70 1.44 -22.19
CA ILE A 158 -8.69 1.27 -21.14
C ILE A 158 -8.21 2.63 -20.61
N LEU A 159 -7.99 3.62 -21.47
CA LEU A 159 -7.58 4.97 -21.08
C LEU A 159 -8.65 5.64 -20.21
N THR A 160 -9.91 5.58 -20.64
CA THR A 160 -11.05 6.13 -19.88
C THR A 160 -11.12 5.48 -18.50
N PHE A 161 -11.03 4.14 -18.44
CA PHE A 161 -11.02 3.41 -17.19
C PHE A 161 -9.83 3.79 -16.31
N ALA A 162 -8.61 3.83 -16.86
CA ALA A 162 -7.38 4.10 -16.12
C ALA A 162 -7.37 5.52 -15.52
N LEU A 163 -7.91 6.50 -16.25
CA LEU A 163 -8.09 7.87 -15.76
C LEU A 163 -9.15 7.99 -14.66
N ALA A 164 -10.26 7.24 -14.78
CA ALA A 164 -11.25 7.19 -13.70
C ALA A 164 -10.65 6.52 -12.45
N ARG A 165 -9.95 5.40 -12.63
CA ARG A 165 -9.29 4.66 -11.54
C ARG A 165 -8.20 5.48 -10.86
N SER A 166 -7.43 6.29 -11.59
CA SER A 166 -6.42 7.15 -10.98
C SER A 166 -7.02 8.19 -10.05
N ARG A 167 -8.20 8.74 -10.40
CA ARG A 167 -8.96 9.67 -9.54
C ARG A 167 -9.52 8.98 -8.30
N GLU A 168 -9.96 7.72 -8.42
CA GLU A 168 -10.37 6.91 -7.25
C GLU A 168 -9.21 6.71 -6.26
N VAL A 169 -8.02 6.41 -6.79
CA VAL A 169 -6.83 6.05 -5.98
C VAL A 169 -6.14 7.28 -5.38
N TRP A 170 -6.02 8.37 -6.14
CA TRP A 170 -5.25 9.57 -5.74
C TRP A 170 -6.12 10.77 -5.36
N GLY A 171 -7.43 10.68 -5.55
CA GLY A 171 -8.35 11.78 -5.34
C GLY A 171 -8.41 12.74 -6.54
N SER A 172 -9.53 13.45 -6.66
CA SER A 172 -9.76 14.40 -7.77
C SER A 172 -8.85 15.64 -7.71
N GLU A 173 -8.36 15.98 -6.52
CA GLU A 173 -7.47 17.12 -6.25
C GLU A 173 -6.02 16.88 -6.68
N SER A 174 -5.65 15.64 -7.05
CA SER A 174 -4.33 15.28 -7.55
C SER A 174 -4.41 14.71 -8.97
N PRO A 175 -4.84 15.52 -9.96
CA PRO A 175 -4.98 15.05 -11.34
C PRO A 175 -3.62 14.66 -11.91
N ILE A 176 -3.59 13.54 -12.65
CA ILE A 176 -2.42 13.18 -13.41
C ILE A 176 -2.29 14.07 -14.64
N THR A 177 -1.06 14.47 -14.95
CA THR A 177 -0.76 15.28 -16.13
C THR A 177 -0.27 14.44 -17.31
N ALA A 178 0.09 13.17 -17.06
CA ALA A 178 0.60 12.27 -18.08
C ALA A 178 0.20 10.80 -17.85
N VAL A 179 0.05 10.08 -18.95
CA VAL A 179 -0.17 8.63 -19.00
C VAL A 179 0.95 8.00 -19.83
N THR A 180 1.64 7.02 -19.24
CA THR A 180 2.72 6.29 -19.90
C THR A 180 2.19 4.97 -20.44
N LEU A 181 2.22 4.79 -21.76
CA LEU A 181 1.88 3.54 -22.44
C LEU A 181 3.16 2.74 -22.73
N VAL A 182 3.34 1.62 -22.04
CA VAL A 182 4.53 0.77 -22.22
C VAL A 182 4.25 -0.36 -23.19
N TYR A 183 4.68 -0.17 -24.44
CA TYR A 183 4.46 -1.10 -25.55
C TYR A 183 5.71 -1.14 -26.44
N LYS A 184 5.89 -2.21 -27.23
CA LYS A 184 6.89 -2.23 -28.31
C LYS A 184 6.40 -1.42 -29.52
N PHE A 185 6.06 -0.15 -29.29
CA PHE A 185 5.22 0.65 -30.16
C PHE A 185 5.83 0.97 -31.54
N HIS A 186 7.16 0.88 -31.69
CA HIS A 186 7.86 1.13 -32.95
C HIS A 186 7.52 0.10 -34.04
N LEU A 187 6.92 -1.03 -33.68
CA LEU A 187 6.45 -2.04 -34.63
C LEU A 187 5.15 -1.63 -35.34
N PHE A 188 4.54 -0.49 -34.98
CA PHE A 188 3.28 -0.02 -35.56
C PHE A 188 3.45 1.22 -36.46
N ASP A 189 4.62 1.37 -37.09
CA ASP A 189 4.89 2.37 -38.15
C ASP A 189 4.41 3.80 -37.85
N GLY A 190 4.51 4.22 -36.59
CA GLY A 190 4.12 5.55 -36.12
C GLY A 190 2.61 5.78 -35.93
N LEU A 191 1.76 4.79 -36.17
CA LEU A 191 0.31 4.84 -35.94
C LEU A 191 -0.02 5.29 -34.50
N PHE A 192 0.70 4.73 -33.52
CA PHE A 192 0.49 5.03 -32.10
C PHE A 192 0.82 6.50 -31.76
N TYR A 193 1.75 7.13 -32.48
CA TYR A 193 2.03 8.57 -32.30
C TYR A 193 0.87 9.45 -32.80
N SER A 194 0.20 9.04 -33.88
CA SER A 194 -1.00 9.73 -34.35
C SER A 194 -2.11 9.67 -33.30
N TRP A 195 -2.36 8.49 -32.74
CA TRP A 195 -3.36 8.30 -31.67
C TRP A 195 -3.00 9.04 -30.39
N ALA A 196 -1.72 9.05 -29.98
CA ALA A 196 -1.27 9.81 -28.80
C ALA A 196 -1.59 11.31 -28.91
N LYS A 197 -1.40 11.93 -30.08
CA LYS A 197 -1.73 13.35 -30.30
C LYS A 197 -3.23 13.63 -30.19
N GLU A 198 -4.04 12.74 -30.75
CA GLU A 198 -5.50 12.82 -30.68
C GLU A 198 -6.00 12.65 -29.24
N TRP A 199 -5.51 11.63 -28.53
CA TRP A 199 -5.88 11.37 -27.14
C TRP A 199 -5.40 12.46 -26.19
N LYS A 200 -4.24 13.08 -26.44
CA LYS A 200 -3.82 14.26 -25.68
C LYS A 200 -4.86 15.37 -25.71
N THR A 201 -5.45 15.62 -26.88
CA THR A 201 -6.50 16.63 -27.05
C THR A 201 -7.83 16.18 -26.44
N SER A 202 -8.16 14.88 -26.56
CA SER A 202 -9.46 14.35 -26.13
C SER A 202 -9.58 14.13 -24.62
N TYR A 203 -8.48 13.79 -23.95
CA TYR A 203 -8.45 13.48 -22.52
C TYR A 203 -7.76 14.55 -21.66
N ASP A 204 -7.18 15.59 -22.28
CA ASP A 204 -6.43 16.66 -21.63
C ASP A 204 -5.29 16.15 -20.72
N VAL A 205 -4.56 15.14 -21.21
CA VAL A 205 -3.40 14.54 -20.53
C VAL A 205 -2.30 14.24 -21.54
N ASP A 206 -1.04 14.38 -21.14
CA ASP A 206 0.08 13.98 -21.99
C ASP A 206 0.10 12.46 -22.17
N ILE A 207 0.10 12.00 -23.41
CA ILE A 207 0.19 10.58 -23.75
C ILE A 207 1.60 10.26 -24.24
N GLN A 208 2.32 9.43 -23.50
CA GLN A 208 3.69 9.03 -23.85
C GLN A 208 3.75 7.53 -24.12
N PHE A 209 4.15 7.15 -25.32
CA PHE A 209 4.57 5.77 -25.59
C PHE A 209 6.05 5.57 -25.23
N ILE A 210 6.36 4.47 -24.56
CA ILE A 210 7.72 4.10 -24.18
C ILE A 210 7.94 2.60 -24.40
N GLN A 211 9.14 2.22 -24.83
CA GLN A 211 9.51 0.80 -24.92
C GLN A 211 9.80 0.23 -23.53
N GLY A 212 9.48 -1.04 -23.32
CA GLY A 212 9.66 -1.70 -22.02
C GLY A 212 11.10 -1.69 -21.50
N ASP A 213 12.09 -1.85 -22.37
CA ASP A 213 13.52 -1.74 -22.03
C ASP A 213 13.90 -0.34 -21.53
N THR A 214 13.42 0.70 -22.20
CA THR A 214 13.62 2.10 -21.84
C THR A 214 12.88 2.45 -20.55
N MET A 215 11.66 1.93 -20.36
CA MET A 215 10.93 2.07 -19.10
C MET A 215 11.70 1.43 -17.95
N ASN A 216 12.22 0.21 -18.14
CA ASN A 216 13.03 -0.47 -17.14
C ASN A 216 14.29 0.32 -16.80
N ARG A 217 15.02 0.80 -17.81
CA ARG A 217 16.18 1.68 -17.60
C ARG A 217 15.80 2.92 -16.79
N ASN A 218 14.68 3.56 -17.10
CA ASN A 218 14.23 4.76 -16.40
C ASN A 218 13.86 4.45 -14.94
N LEU A 219 13.13 3.36 -14.67
CA LEU A 219 12.82 2.91 -13.30
C LEU A 219 14.08 2.57 -12.49
N LEU A 220 15.12 2.05 -13.15
CA LEU A 220 16.40 1.74 -12.51
C LEU A 220 17.22 3.00 -12.23
N ALA A 221 17.35 3.89 -13.22
CA ALA A 221 18.18 5.09 -13.13
C ALA A 221 17.57 6.19 -12.27
N PHE A 222 16.25 6.36 -12.35
CA PHE A 222 15.55 7.50 -11.75
C PHE A 222 14.52 7.09 -10.70
N GLY A 223 14.24 5.80 -10.52
CA GLY A 223 13.17 5.34 -9.62
C GLY A 223 11.78 5.76 -10.11
N VAL A 224 10.81 5.69 -9.21
CA VAL A 224 9.44 6.19 -9.46
C VAL A 224 9.36 7.63 -9.02
N GLN A 225 8.81 8.46 -9.90
CA GLN A 225 8.67 9.91 -9.68
C GLN A 225 7.19 10.24 -9.53
N ARG A 226 6.78 10.73 -8.35
CA ARG A 226 5.39 11.07 -8.02
C ARG A 226 4.41 9.93 -8.30
N ASN A 227 3.14 10.25 -8.54
CA ASN A 227 2.12 9.31 -9.00
C ASN A 227 2.24 9.11 -10.52
N GLN A 228 2.46 7.86 -10.92
CA GLN A 228 2.63 7.48 -12.33
C GLN A 228 1.50 6.54 -12.75
N LEU A 229 0.68 6.96 -13.72
CA LEU A 229 -0.27 6.08 -14.39
C LEU A 229 0.41 5.40 -15.57
N MET A 230 0.52 4.07 -15.48
CA MET A 230 1.14 3.24 -16.51
C MET A 230 0.11 2.29 -17.10
N ILE A 231 -0.12 2.37 -18.41
CA ILE A 231 -0.88 1.37 -19.16
C ILE A 231 0.13 0.50 -19.92
N CYS A 232 0.12 -0.79 -19.68
CA CYS A 232 1.20 -1.67 -20.14
C CYS A 232 0.66 -2.81 -21.00
N SER A 233 1.42 -3.20 -22.01
CA SER A 233 1.13 -4.40 -22.79
C SER A 233 1.08 -5.63 -21.89
N ASN A 234 0.27 -6.61 -22.30
CA ASN A 234 -0.03 -7.79 -21.50
C ASN A 234 1.23 -8.50 -20.99
N GLU A 235 2.19 -8.71 -21.88
CA GLU A 235 3.43 -9.45 -21.67
C GLU A 235 4.41 -8.67 -20.81
N TYR A 236 4.60 -7.38 -21.11
CA TYR A 236 5.51 -6.52 -20.34
C TYR A 236 5.03 -6.43 -18.89
N ALA A 237 3.76 -6.16 -18.66
CA ALA A 237 3.22 -6.07 -17.32
C ALA A 237 3.28 -7.40 -16.57
N ASP A 238 3.08 -8.54 -17.24
CA ASP A 238 3.21 -9.85 -16.61
C ASP A 238 4.63 -10.10 -16.10
N ILE A 239 5.62 -9.85 -16.95
CA ILE A 239 7.04 -10.02 -16.61
C ILE A 239 7.44 -9.03 -15.50
N MET A 240 6.96 -7.79 -15.59
CA MET A 240 7.32 -6.76 -14.63
C MET A 240 6.60 -6.91 -13.29
N GLN A 241 5.43 -7.55 -13.24
CA GLN A 241 4.65 -7.71 -12.01
C GLN A 241 5.52 -8.28 -10.89
N THR A 242 6.17 -9.42 -11.12
CA THR A 242 7.04 -10.08 -10.13
C THR A 242 8.20 -9.17 -9.70
N MET A 243 8.81 -8.44 -10.66
CA MET A 243 9.92 -7.52 -10.38
C MET A 243 9.49 -6.31 -9.55
N LEU A 244 8.31 -5.75 -9.82
CA LEU A 244 7.78 -4.60 -9.09
C LEU A 244 7.33 -5.01 -7.68
N LEU A 245 6.71 -6.18 -7.54
CA LEU A 245 6.35 -6.75 -6.23
C LEU A 245 7.58 -6.91 -5.32
N ASP A 246 8.67 -7.50 -5.84
CA ASP A 246 9.93 -7.65 -5.11
C ASP A 246 10.58 -6.29 -4.80
N ARG A 247 10.78 -5.45 -5.83
CA ARG A 247 11.46 -4.16 -5.70
C ARG A 247 10.80 -3.23 -4.70
N PHE A 248 9.47 -3.23 -4.64
CA PHE A 248 8.70 -2.36 -3.75
C PHE A 248 8.27 -3.04 -2.45
N GLY A 249 8.67 -4.29 -2.21
CA GLY A 249 8.46 -4.97 -0.93
C GLY A 249 7.02 -5.44 -0.68
N TYR A 250 6.24 -5.68 -1.74
CA TYR A 250 4.87 -6.23 -1.65
C TYR A 250 4.84 -7.75 -1.43
N GLY A 251 6.02 -8.37 -1.34
CA GLY A 251 6.20 -9.79 -1.11
C GLY A 251 6.24 -10.58 -2.42
N ALA A 252 6.08 -11.90 -2.29
CA ALA A 252 6.12 -12.82 -3.41
C ALA A 252 4.77 -12.91 -4.10
N GLN A 253 4.77 -13.25 -5.40
CA GLN A 253 3.58 -13.34 -6.22
C GLN A 253 2.53 -14.30 -5.63
N GLU A 254 2.96 -15.40 -5.02
CA GLU A 254 2.10 -16.43 -4.41
C GLU A 254 1.28 -15.89 -3.23
N SER A 255 1.75 -14.81 -2.61
CA SER A 255 1.06 -14.13 -1.51
C SER A 255 0.24 -12.92 -1.97
N ALA A 256 0.32 -12.53 -3.23
CA ALA A 256 -0.41 -11.38 -3.77
C ALA A 256 -1.82 -11.79 -4.25
N CYS A 257 -2.78 -10.88 -4.09
CA CYS A 257 -4.05 -10.96 -4.81
C CYS A 257 -3.99 -10.03 -6.04
N ALA A 258 -4.74 -10.36 -7.09
CA ALA A 258 -4.85 -9.51 -8.27
C ALA A 258 -6.32 -9.14 -8.54
N GLU A 259 -6.56 -7.89 -8.93
CA GLU A 259 -7.85 -7.40 -9.43
C GLU A 259 -7.81 -7.41 -10.97
N ASN A 260 -8.74 -8.12 -11.60
CA ASN A 260 -9.07 -7.94 -13.02
C ASN A 260 -10.39 -7.19 -13.12
N VAL A 261 -10.55 -6.31 -14.10
CA VAL A 261 -11.78 -5.54 -14.32
C VAL A 261 -12.23 -5.74 -15.75
N TYR A 262 -13.49 -6.10 -15.95
CA TYR A 262 -14.06 -6.33 -17.28
C TYR A 262 -14.67 -5.04 -17.84
N LEU A 263 -14.24 -4.63 -19.03
CA LEU A 263 -14.61 -3.34 -19.61
C LEU A 263 -15.60 -3.44 -20.78
N SER A 264 -15.90 -4.65 -21.27
CA SER A 264 -16.83 -4.82 -22.39
C SER A 264 -18.26 -4.37 -22.05
N ALA A 265 -18.98 -3.88 -23.07
CA ALA A 265 -20.39 -3.51 -22.93
C ALA A 265 -21.22 -4.69 -22.40
N GLY A 266 -22.07 -4.43 -21.40
CA GLY A 266 -22.89 -5.43 -20.72
C GLY A 266 -22.29 -6.01 -19.43
N VAL A 267 -20.98 -5.82 -19.18
CA VAL A 267 -20.34 -6.04 -17.86
C VAL A 267 -19.62 -4.80 -17.35
N SER A 268 -19.62 -3.72 -18.14
CA SER A 268 -18.92 -2.45 -17.92
C SER A 268 -19.50 -1.57 -16.79
N GLN A 269 -20.17 -2.17 -15.80
CA GLN A 269 -20.47 -1.49 -14.53
C GLN A 269 -19.33 -1.61 -13.51
N GLY A 270 -18.16 -2.07 -13.95
CA GLY A 270 -16.98 -2.22 -13.09
C GLY A 270 -16.96 -3.52 -12.30
N LEU A 271 -17.39 -4.63 -12.92
CA LEU A 271 -17.25 -5.95 -12.30
C LEU A 271 -15.77 -6.26 -12.09
N SER A 272 -15.35 -6.21 -10.82
CA SER A 272 -14.01 -6.58 -10.40
C SER A 272 -13.95 -8.07 -10.04
N GLU A 273 -13.02 -8.77 -10.65
CA GLU A 273 -12.65 -10.15 -10.33
C GLU A 273 -11.37 -10.17 -9.49
N TYR A 274 -11.46 -10.68 -8.27
CA TYR A 274 -10.32 -10.94 -7.41
C TYR A 274 -9.89 -12.40 -7.51
N GLN A 275 -8.58 -12.62 -7.64
CA GLN A 275 -7.99 -13.95 -7.71
C GLN A 275 -6.80 -14.10 -6.76
N THR A 276 -6.53 -15.34 -6.38
CA THR A 276 -5.22 -15.75 -5.88
C THR A 276 -4.23 -15.81 -7.04
N ALA A 277 -3.01 -15.30 -6.85
CA ALA A 277 -1.99 -15.31 -7.91
C ALA A 277 -1.22 -16.65 -8.03
N HIS A 278 -1.42 -17.60 -7.11
CA HIS A 278 -0.90 -18.97 -7.23
C HIS A 278 -1.82 -19.86 -8.09
N GLY A 279 -1.26 -20.95 -8.64
CA GLY A 279 -2.01 -21.95 -9.41
C GLY A 279 -2.93 -22.83 -8.55
N SER A 280 -3.48 -23.89 -9.15
CA SER A 280 -4.46 -24.78 -8.51
C SER A 280 -3.87 -25.72 -7.46
N ALA A 281 -2.54 -25.92 -7.48
CA ALA A 281 -1.77 -26.72 -6.51
C ALA A 281 -2.39 -28.10 -6.24
N ASP A 282 -2.73 -28.81 -7.34
CA ASP A 282 -3.51 -30.05 -7.30
C ASP A 282 -2.86 -31.15 -6.44
N ASP A 283 -1.53 -31.15 -6.35
CA ASP A 283 -0.71 -32.08 -5.58
C ASP A 283 -0.91 -31.97 -4.06
N ILE A 284 -1.40 -30.84 -3.55
CA ILE A 284 -1.67 -30.60 -2.12
C ILE A 284 -3.16 -30.54 -1.78
N THR A 285 -4.04 -30.83 -2.74
CA THR A 285 -5.50 -30.84 -2.55
C THR A 285 -5.91 -31.70 -1.35
N GLY A 286 -6.71 -31.12 -0.46
CA GLY A 286 -7.27 -31.82 0.71
C GLY A 286 -6.27 -32.11 1.83
N LYS A 287 -5.02 -31.65 1.71
CA LYS A 287 -4.00 -31.85 2.75
C LYS A 287 -4.04 -30.78 3.85
N GLY A 288 -4.78 -29.69 3.66
CA GLY A 288 -4.88 -28.62 4.67
C GLY A 288 -3.61 -27.76 4.77
N VAL A 289 -2.84 -27.66 3.68
CA VAL A 289 -1.50 -27.01 3.67
C VAL A 289 -1.36 -25.90 2.62
N VAL A 290 -2.44 -25.57 1.89
CA VAL A 290 -2.41 -24.47 0.93
C VAL A 290 -2.22 -23.13 1.65
N ASN A 291 -1.44 -22.23 1.08
CA ASN A 291 -1.21 -20.91 1.65
C ASN A 291 -2.44 -20.01 1.47
N PRO A 292 -3.13 -19.58 2.54
CA PRO A 292 -4.35 -18.77 2.42
C PRO A 292 -4.08 -17.27 2.23
N THR A 293 -2.81 -16.82 2.24
CA THR A 293 -2.45 -15.39 2.30
C THR A 293 -3.07 -14.56 1.17
N ALA A 294 -3.00 -15.03 -0.08
CA ALA A 294 -3.58 -14.32 -1.22
C ALA A 294 -5.11 -14.25 -1.14
N THR A 295 -5.76 -15.31 -0.65
CA THR A 295 -7.22 -15.37 -0.45
C THR A 295 -7.67 -14.38 0.62
N VAL A 296 -6.92 -14.31 1.72
CA VAL A 296 -7.15 -13.37 2.81
C VAL A 296 -7.02 -11.92 2.33
N ARG A 297 -5.99 -11.60 1.54
CA ARG A 297 -5.81 -10.27 0.93
C ARG A 297 -6.93 -9.93 -0.06
N ALA A 298 -7.39 -10.90 -0.85
CA ALA A 298 -8.53 -10.70 -1.75
C ALA A 298 -9.81 -10.34 -0.99
N ALA A 299 -10.10 -11.02 0.13
CA ALA A 299 -11.25 -10.70 0.99
C ALA A 299 -11.16 -9.27 1.55
N ALA A 300 -9.98 -8.86 2.05
CA ALA A 300 -9.76 -7.51 2.56
C ALA A 300 -9.91 -6.44 1.45
N ALA A 301 -9.34 -6.68 0.27
CA ALA A 301 -9.42 -5.76 -0.86
C ALA A 301 -10.85 -5.56 -1.37
N LEU A 302 -11.64 -6.63 -1.42
CA LEU A 302 -13.06 -6.56 -1.78
C LEU A 302 -13.84 -5.73 -0.76
N LEU A 303 -13.66 -6.00 0.54
CA LEU A 303 -14.35 -5.28 1.61
C LEU A 303 -14.00 -3.79 1.66
N GLU A 304 -12.73 -3.45 1.45
CA GLU A 304 -12.31 -2.04 1.44
C GLU A 304 -12.98 -1.28 0.30
N ARG A 305 -12.98 -1.88 -0.89
CA ARG A 305 -13.49 -1.26 -2.11
C ARG A 305 -15.02 -1.19 -2.14
N PHE A 306 -15.70 -2.30 -1.85
CA PHE A 306 -17.15 -2.42 -2.05
C PHE A 306 -17.94 -2.44 -0.74
N GLY A 307 -17.32 -2.84 0.37
CA GLY A 307 -17.95 -2.88 1.69
C GLY A 307 -17.83 -1.58 2.48
N GLY A 308 -16.97 -0.64 2.04
CA GLY A 308 -16.66 0.59 2.78
C GLY A 308 -15.82 0.34 4.04
N CYS A 309 -15.13 -0.79 4.12
CA CYS A 309 -14.26 -1.18 5.24
C CYS A 309 -12.87 -0.56 5.09
N GLN A 310 -12.78 0.76 5.21
CA GLN A 310 -11.53 1.52 5.00
C GLN A 310 -10.41 1.07 5.95
N GLY A 311 -9.20 0.92 5.40
CA GLY A 311 -8.00 0.53 6.13
C GLY A 311 -7.84 -0.99 6.36
N ILE A 312 -8.80 -1.81 5.95
CA ILE A 312 -8.76 -3.25 6.24
C ILE A 312 -7.66 -3.99 5.47
N GLN A 313 -7.29 -3.58 4.25
CA GLN A 313 -6.14 -4.17 3.55
C GLN A 313 -4.84 -3.89 4.30
N HIS A 314 -4.64 -2.65 4.73
CA HIS A 314 -3.44 -2.28 5.50
C HIS A 314 -3.35 -3.06 6.81
N GLN A 315 -4.45 -3.13 7.56
CA GLN A 315 -4.50 -3.90 8.80
C GLN A 315 -4.24 -5.40 8.56
N MET A 316 -4.71 -5.92 7.43
CA MET A 316 -4.45 -7.29 7.04
C MET A 316 -2.97 -7.53 6.78
N ASP A 317 -2.31 -6.66 6.03
CA ASP A 317 -0.88 -6.77 5.75
C ASP A 317 -0.03 -6.69 7.03
N VAL A 318 -0.35 -5.75 7.93
CA VAL A 318 0.30 -5.66 9.25
C VAL A 318 0.15 -6.96 10.04
N THR A 319 -1.05 -7.53 10.07
CA THR A 319 -1.33 -8.78 10.80
C THR A 319 -0.55 -9.97 10.21
N LEU A 320 -0.49 -10.06 8.87
CA LEU A 320 0.28 -11.09 8.17
C LEU A 320 1.78 -10.97 8.44
N ASP A 321 2.31 -9.74 8.49
CA ASP A 321 3.72 -9.49 8.83
C ASP A 321 4.03 -9.86 10.28
N GLU A 322 3.13 -9.55 11.22
CA GLU A 322 3.26 -9.97 12.62
C GLU A 322 3.25 -11.50 12.77
N MET A 323 2.35 -12.19 12.07
CA MET A 323 2.31 -13.66 12.05
C MET A 323 3.63 -14.23 11.51
N ARG A 324 4.13 -13.67 10.42
CA ARG A 324 5.42 -14.05 9.82
C ARG A 324 6.59 -13.82 10.78
N ALA A 325 6.58 -12.72 11.54
CA ALA A 325 7.59 -12.39 12.55
C ALA A 325 7.54 -13.35 13.75
N LYS A 326 6.35 -13.86 14.11
CA LYS A 326 6.13 -14.89 15.13
C LYS A 326 6.43 -16.32 14.63
N GLY A 327 6.89 -16.48 13.39
CA GLY A 327 7.19 -17.79 12.78
C GLY A 327 5.97 -18.56 12.30
N ILE A 328 4.79 -17.94 12.27
CA ILE A 328 3.53 -18.56 11.85
C ILE A 328 3.46 -18.53 10.33
N ARG A 329 3.88 -19.62 9.70
CA ARG A 329 4.02 -19.76 8.25
C ARG A 329 3.49 -21.11 7.77
N THR A 330 2.95 -21.14 6.56
CA THR A 330 2.56 -22.37 5.85
C THR A 330 3.80 -23.07 5.25
N PRO A 331 3.68 -24.34 4.83
CA PRO A 331 4.84 -25.12 4.37
C PRO A 331 5.61 -24.54 3.17
N ASP A 332 4.92 -23.91 2.22
CA ASP A 332 5.52 -23.21 1.08
C ASP A 332 6.44 -22.05 1.50
N GLN A 333 6.19 -21.47 2.68
CA GLN A 333 6.99 -20.39 3.27
C GLN A 333 8.01 -20.90 4.31
N GLY A 334 8.25 -22.22 4.34
CA GLY A 334 9.20 -22.87 5.25
C GLY A 334 8.67 -23.06 6.69
N GLY A 335 7.35 -22.97 6.90
CA GLY A 335 6.72 -23.22 8.20
C GLY A 335 6.03 -24.58 8.30
N THR A 336 5.29 -24.77 9.38
CA THR A 336 4.54 -26.03 9.66
C THR A 336 3.05 -25.79 9.92
N THR A 337 2.59 -24.55 9.78
CA THR A 337 1.21 -24.17 10.10
C THR A 337 0.27 -24.66 9.00
N LYS A 338 -0.79 -25.38 9.38
CA LYS A 338 -1.86 -25.78 8.46
C LYS A 338 -2.76 -24.60 8.11
N THR A 339 -3.41 -24.66 6.95
CA THR A 339 -4.28 -23.61 6.40
C THR A 339 -5.33 -23.12 7.40
N GLU A 340 -6.05 -24.05 8.04
CA GLU A 340 -7.09 -23.71 9.02
C GLU A 340 -6.51 -23.03 10.27
N ALA A 341 -5.40 -23.56 10.80
CA ALA A 341 -4.74 -22.99 11.98
C ALA A 341 -4.17 -21.59 11.68
N PHE A 342 -3.67 -21.38 10.47
CA PHE A 342 -3.20 -20.07 10.00
C PHE A 342 -4.36 -19.07 10.00
N VAL A 343 -5.50 -19.41 9.38
CA VAL A 343 -6.68 -18.53 9.32
C VAL A 343 -7.26 -18.27 10.72
N ALA A 344 -7.34 -19.29 11.58
CA ALA A 344 -7.81 -19.12 12.95
C ALA A 344 -6.94 -18.12 13.74
N THR A 345 -5.62 -18.25 13.62
CA THR A 345 -4.66 -17.34 14.27
C THR A 345 -4.78 -15.92 13.71
N LEU A 346 -4.88 -15.78 12.38
CA LEU A 346 -5.08 -14.49 11.73
C LEU A 346 -6.32 -13.78 12.26
N LEU A 347 -7.47 -14.47 12.29
CA LEU A 347 -8.73 -13.90 12.77
C LEU A 347 -8.66 -13.52 14.26
N GLN A 348 -7.98 -14.31 15.09
CA GLN A 348 -7.74 -13.96 16.50
C GLN A 348 -6.88 -12.70 16.67
N MET A 349 -5.89 -12.49 15.79
CA MET A 349 -5.00 -11.34 15.86
C MET A 349 -5.63 -10.07 15.28
N ILE A 350 -6.44 -10.18 14.23
CA ILE A 350 -6.99 -9.00 13.54
C ILE A 350 -8.22 -8.42 14.22
N VAL A 351 -9.13 -9.26 14.76
CA VAL A 351 -10.42 -8.81 15.31
C VAL A 351 -10.27 -7.79 16.45
N PRO A 352 -9.33 -7.93 17.40
CA PRO A 352 -9.10 -6.93 18.45
C PRO A 352 -8.55 -5.59 17.94
N ASN A 353 -7.98 -5.58 16.74
CA ASN A 353 -7.25 -4.45 16.15
C ASN A 353 -7.95 -3.85 14.93
N LEU A 354 -9.17 -4.30 14.60
CA LEU A 354 -9.94 -3.70 13.52
C LEU A 354 -10.31 -2.26 13.93
N PRO A 355 -10.08 -1.26 13.06
CA PRO A 355 -10.44 0.11 13.37
C PRO A 355 -11.95 0.16 13.64
N VAL A 356 -12.32 0.66 14.83
CA VAL A 356 -13.71 0.99 15.12
C VAL A 356 -14.13 2.02 14.07
N SER A 357 -15.25 1.74 13.38
CA SER A 357 -15.78 2.58 12.32
C SER A 357 -15.73 4.08 12.68
N VAL A 358 -14.92 4.84 11.94
CA VAL A 358 -14.85 6.31 12.00
C VAL A 358 -16.16 6.95 11.50
N SER A 359 -17.15 6.16 11.08
CA SER A 359 -18.48 6.69 10.72
C SER A 359 -19.27 7.28 11.90
N ALA A 360 -18.82 7.09 13.14
CA ALA A 360 -19.38 7.72 14.34
C ALA A 360 -18.66 9.00 14.80
N LEU A 361 -17.56 9.40 14.13
CA LEU A 361 -16.79 10.61 14.44
C LEU A 361 -16.79 11.62 13.28
N ASN A 362 -17.92 11.74 12.58
CA ASN A 362 -18.24 12.99 11.89
C ASN A 362 -19.04 13.87 12.87
N PRO A 363 -18.41 14.70 13.73
CA PRO A 363 -19.09 15.91 14.11
C PRO A 363 -19.29 16.71 12.83
N SER A 364 -20.53 17.08 12.56
CA SER A 364 -20.99 17.94 11.48
C SER A 364 -20.45 19.37 11.55
N GLY A 365 -19.19 19.55 11.93
CA GLY A 365 -18.48 20.81 12.00
C GLY A 365 -17.38 20.82 10.96
N THR A 366 -17.59 21.52 9.86
CA THR A 366 -16.57 21.90 8.87
C THR A 366 -15.57 22.93 9.41
N GLY A 367 -15.28 22.91 10.71
CA GLY A 367 -14.22 23.70 11.30
C GLY A 367 -12.93 22.90 11.25
N ARG A 368 -11.93 23.35 10.48
CA ARG A 368 -10.55 22.94 10.75
C ARG A 368 -10.28 23.20 12.24
N LEU A 369 -9.82 22.19 12.99
CA LEU A 369 -9.20 22.44 14.29
C LEU A 369 -8.13 23.52 14.05
N SER A 370 -8.26 24.63 14.77
CA SER A 370 -7.57 25.89 14.48
C SER A 370 -6.07 25.68 14.28
N SER A 371 -5.53 26.18 13.18
CA SER A 371 -4.09 26.29 12.96
C SER A 371 -3.49 27.33 13.92
N ALA A 372 -2.19 27.26 14.17
CA ALA A 372 -1.49 28.29 14.92
C ALA A 372 -1.80 29.70 14.34
N PRO A 373 -1.88 30.77 15.15
CA PRO A 373 -2.04 32.12 14.65
C PRO A 373 -0.88 32.52 13.74
N ARG A 374 -1.14 33.26 12.65
CA ARG A 374 -0.16 33.69 11.63
C ARG A 374 1.08 34.43 12.17
N ARG A 375 1.03 34.91 13.41
CA ARG A 375 2.12 35.64 14.09
C ARG A 375 2.71 34.88 15.28
N ALA A 376 2.39 33.60 15.45
CA ALA A 376 2.83 32.82 16.58
C ALA A 376 4.35 32.70 16.62
N LYS A 377 4.95 33.11 17.74
CA LYS A 377 6.39 32.96 17.94
C LYS A 377 6.72 31.47 18.00
N SER A 378 7.45 30.98 17.00
CA SER A 378 7.68 29.55 16.76
C SER A 378 9.10 29.13 17.11
N CYS A 379 9.27 27.88 17.53
CA CYS A 379 10.58 27.22 17.74
C CYS A 379 10.62 25.88 17.00
N LEU A 380 11.74 25.55 16.37
CA LEU A 380 12.03 24.19 15.90
C LEU A 380 12.63 23.38 17.05
N MET A 381 11.89 22.39 17.54
CA MET A 381 12.35 21.45 18.56
C MET A 381 12.76 20.13 17.91
N VAL A 382 14.05 19.81 17.98
CA VAL A 382 14.62 18.56 17.46
C VAL A 382 14.89 17.59 18.61
N MET A 383 14.07 16.54 18.69
CA MET A 383 14.08 15.54 19.75
C MET A 383 15.01 14.36 19.43
N ASP A 384 15.87 14.02 20.38
CA ASP A 384 16.59 12.73 20.42
C ASP A 384 17.37 12.39 19.14
N PHE A 385 17.90 13.41 18.47
CA PHE A 385 18.70 13.24 17.25
C PHE A 385 20.16 12.87 17.55
N GLN A 386 20.34 11.83 18.36
CA GLN A 386 21.65 11.40 18.90
C GLN A 386 22.16 10.12 18.23
N ASN A 387 23.48 9.94 18.23
CA ASN A 387 24.17 8.84 17.54
C ASN A 387 23.69 7.44 17.94
N ASP A 388 23.47 7.17 19.24
CA ASP A 388 23.01 5.85 19.70
C ASP A 388 21.65 5.48 19.12
N PHE A 389 20.70 6.42 19.10
CA PHE A 389 19.37 6.18 18.55
C PHE A 389 19.41 5.98 17.03
N MET A 390 20.22 6.77 16.33
CA MET A 390 20.40 6.65 14.88
C MET A 390 21.08 5.33 14.49
N ALA A 391 22.08 4.89 15.26
CA ALA A 391 22.84 3.67 14.99
C ALA A 391 22.06 2.39 15.29
N GLN A 392 21.18 2.42 16.29
CA GLN A 392 20.41 1.26 16.74
C GLN A 392 19.01 1.18 16.12
N TYR A 393 18.66 2.12 15.25
CA TYR A 393 17.36 2.14 14.60
C TYR A 393 17.22 0.95 13.64
N LYS A 394 16.14 0.18 13.79
CA LYS A 394 15.95 -1.12 13.11
C LYS A 394 15.81 -1.03 11.60
N THR A 395 15.32 0.10 11.09
CA THR A 395 14.96 0.28 9.68
C THR A 395 15.89 1.28 8.98
N PRO A 396 16.93 0.84 8.24
CA PRO A 396 17.91 1.74 7.61
C PRO A 396 17.29 2.79 6.68
N ARG A 397 16.22 2.45 5.95
CA ARG A 397 15.51 3.37 5.03
C ARG A 397 14.94 4.60 5.74
N VAL A 398 14.40 4.41 6.95
CA VAL A 398 13.86 5.51 7.76
C VAL A 398 15.00 6.44 8.20
N MET A 399 16.15 5.89 8.59
CA MET A 399 17.31 6.70 8.95
C MET A 399 17.90 7.45 7.75
N LEU A 400 17.89 6.86 6.55
CA LEU A 400 18.29 7.56 5.33
C LEU A 400 17.39 8.78 5.06
N ARG A 401 16.06 8.60 5.16
CA ARG A 401 15.09 9.71 5.06
C ARG A 401 15.41 10.81 6.08
N ILE A 402 15.48 10.49 7.37
CA ILE A 402 15.69 11.52 8.39
C ILE A 402 17.05 12.23 8.20
N LYS A 403 18.12 11.50 7.85
CA LYS A 403 19.44 12.10 7.55
C LYS A 403 19.41 13.04 6.34
N GLU A 404 18.54 12.79 5.38
CA GLU A 404 18.37 13.63 4.19
C GLU A 404 17.57 14.91 4.51
N TYR A 405 16.46 14.79 5.24
CA TYR A 405 15.51 15.89 5.45
C TYR A 405 15.79 16.74 6.68
N MET A 406 16.35 16.18 7.75
CA MET A 406 16.63 16.92 8.99
C MET A 406 17.57 18.14 8.76
N PRO A 407 18.69 18.03 8.02
CA PRO A 407 19.55 19.18 7.74
C PRO A 407 18.81 20.28 6.98
N ARG A 408 18.00 19.89 5.98
CA ARG A 408 17.19 20.83 5.17
C ARG A 408 16.23 21.64 6.04
N LEU A 409 15.55 20.97 6.99
CA LEU A 409 14.61 21.60 7.90
C LEU A 409 15.31 22.57 8.85
N VAL A 410 16.41 22.14 9.46
CA VAL A 410 17.19 22.96 10.40
C VAL A 410 17.77 24.21 9.71
N ASP A 411 18.33 24.05 8.51
CA ASP A 411 18.89 25.17 7.75
C ASP A 411 17.81 26.15 7.27
N TRP A 412 16.61 25.65 6.96
CA TRP A 412 15.47 26.51 6.70
C TRP A 412 15.01 27.27 7.95
N ALA A 413 14.86 26.59 9.09
CA ALA A 413 14.44 27.24 10.33
C ALA A 413 15.37 28.40 10.71
N ARG A 414 16.69 28.19 10.60
CA ARG A 414 17.69 29.24 10.84
C ARG A 414 17.56 30.41 9.85
N ARG A 415 17.31 30.14 8.57
CA ARG A 415 17.13 31.20 7.53
C ARG A 415 15.88 32.04 7.78
N GLU A 416 14.81 31.43 8.27
CA GLU A 416 13.57 32.11 8.65
C GLU A 416 13.65 32.79 10.04
N GLY A 417 14.81 32.74 10.71
CA GLY A 417 15.00 33.32 12.03
C GLY A 417 14.29 32.57 13.16
N MET A 418 13.87 31.32 12.93
CA MET A 418 13.28 30.46 13.94
C MET A 418 14.37 29.89 14.85
N GLU A 419 14.16 29.97 16.17
CA GLU A 419 15.08 29.38 17.14
C GLU A 419 15.06 27.84 17.04
N VAL A 420 16.24 27.21 17.07
CA VAL A 420 16.41 25.75 17.03
C VAL A 420 16.82 25.25 18.41
N ALA A 421 15.99 24.38 19.00
CA ALA A 421 16.23 23.73 20.26
C ALA A 421 16.50 22.22 20.06
N TRP A 422 17.71 21.79 20.38
CA TRP A 422 18.11 20.39 20.41
C TRP A 422 17.83 19.81 21.79
N VAL A 423 16.95 18.82 21.85
CA VAL A 423 16.56 18.18 23.10
C VAL A 423 17.10 16.76 23.11
N ARG A 424 18.10 16.50 23.96
CA ARG A 424 18.83 15.25 24.04
C ARG A 424 18.37 14.41 25.23
N PHE A 425 18.14 13.13 25.01
CA PHE A 425 17.97 12.16 26.09
C PHE A 425 19.33 11.73 26.65
N LEU A 426 19.45 11.72 27.97
CA LEU A 426 20.58 11.10 28.66
C LEU A 426 20.08 9.92 29.48
N GLY A 427 20.47 8.71 29.08
CA GLY A 427 19.94 7.47 29.63
C GLY A 427 20.76 6.86 30.77
N ASP A 428 21.72 7.58 31.34
CA ASP A 428 22.56 7.08 32.43
C ASP A 428 21.73 6.53 33.60
N GLU A 429 22.17 5.40 34.16
CA GLU A 429 21.47 4.74 35.28
C GLU A 429 21.33 5.66 36.50
N LYS A 430 22.31 6.55 36.75
CA LYS A 430 22.26 7.57 37.82
C LYS A 430 21.08 8.54 37.72
N TYR A 431 20.45 8.66 36.56
CA TYR A 431 19.28 9.51 36.35
C TYR A 431 17.96 8.74 36.38
N GLN A 432 18.00 7.42 36.26
CA GLN A 432 16.81 6.59 36.16
C GLN A 432 16.18 6.37 37.55
N PRO A 433 14.84 6.45 37.70
CA PRO A 433 14.18 6.06 38.93
C PRO A 433 14.28 4.55 39.15
N ALA A 434 14.10 4.11 40.41
CA ALA A 434 14.26 2.70 40.81
C ALA A 434 13.41 1.72 39.98
N THR A 435 12.18 2.09 39.65
CA THR A 435 11.27 1.26 38.82
C THR A 435 11.80 1.07 37.39
N TRP A 436 12.46 2.08 36.82
CA TRP A 436 13.05 2.00 35.49
C TRP A 436 14.30 1.13 35.51
N GLN A 437 15.18 1.32 36.50
CA GLN A 437 16.38 0.48 36.68
C GLN A 437 15.99 -1.00 36.81
N GLN A 438 14.99 -1.31 37.64
CA GLN A 438 14.46 -2.66 37.80
C GLN A 438 13.92 -3.23 36.49
N ARG A 439 13.11 -2.46 35.74
CA ARG A 439 12.60 -2.88 34.42
C ARG A 439 13.73 -3.19 33.45
N ASN A 440 14.75 -2.33 33.39
CA ASN A 440 15.89 -2.51 32.49
C ASN A 440 16.68 -3.77 32.86
N GLN A 441 16.89 -4.04 34.15
CA GLN A 441 17.55 -5.24 34.64
C GLN A 441 16.79 -6.51 34.23
N ILE A 442 15.46 -6.54 34.42
CA ILE A 442 14.61 -7.68 34.03
C ILE A 442 14.65 -7.91 32.51
N GLN A 443 14.65 -6.82 31.73
CA GLN A 443 14.61 -6.89 30.26
C GLN A 443 16.00 -6.94 29.60
N GLY A 444 17.08 -7.00 30.37
CA GLY A 444 18.45 -6.98 29.86
C GLY A 444 18.79 -5.72 29.03
N ARG A 445 18.11 -4.59 29.29
CA ARG A 445 18.32 -3.33 28.55
C ARG A 445 19.55 -2.60 29.06
N ARG A 446 20.33 -2.03 28.15
CA ARG A 446 21.47 -1.16 28.44
C ARG A 446 21.08 0.31 28.34
N ALA A 447 21.76 1.15 29.10
CA ALA A 447 21.64 2.61 28.97
C ALA A 447 22.13 3.09 27.60
N TRP A 448 21.32 3.93 26.95
CA TRP A 448 21.65 4.61 25.70
C TRP A 448 21.91 6.09 25.94
N CYS A 449 22.66 6.72 25.05
CA CYS A 449 23.01 8.14 25.09
C CYS A 449 23.62 8.53 26.44
N LYS A 450 24.66 7.81 26.88
CA LYS A 450 25.34 8.09 28.16
C LYS A 450 26.11 9.39 28.09
N GLU A 451 26.00 10.21 29.13
CA GLU A 451 26.68 11.51 29.23
C GLU A 451 28.18 11.39 28.94
N GLY A 452 28.69 12.27 28.07
CA GLY A 452 30.10 12.30 27.67
C GLY A 452 30.54 11.21 26.68
N THR A 453 29.62 10.40 26.14
CA THR A 453 29.94 9.41 25.10
C THR A 453 29.54 9.87 23.70
N TRP A 454 30.20 9.33 22.68
CA TRP A 454 29.82 9.53 21.27
C TRP A 454 28.33 9.26 21.02
N GLY A 455 27.78 8.23 21.69
CA GLY A 455 26.37 7.86 21.59
C GLY A 455 25.40 8.98 22.01
N ALA A 456 25.81 9.86 22.93
CA ALA A 456 25.02 10.99 23.40
C ALA A 456 25.18 12.27 22.56
N GLU A 457 26.13 12.31 21.64
CA GLU A 457 26.34 13.45 20.75
C GLU A 457 25.23 13.50 19.69
N ILE A 458 24.90 14.72 19.24
CA ILE A 458 23.97 14.94 18.12
C ILE A 458 24.57 14.36 16.85
N ALA A 459 23.74 13.72 16.03
CA ALA A 459 24.19 13.02 14.85
C ALA A 459 24.87 13.97 13.84
N GLY A 460 26.07 13.60 13.39
CA GLY A 460 26.96 14.49 12.61
C GLY A 460 26.48 14.89 11.21
N CYS A 461 25.31 14.42 10.76
CA CYS A 461 24.66 14.93 9.55
C CYS A 461 24.09 16.35 9.71
N VAL A 462 23.99 16.86 10.94
CA VAL A 462 23.65 18.27 11.19
C VAL A 462 24.67 18.87 12.14
N GLN A 463 25.18 20.06 11.81
CA GLN A 463 26.06 20.81 12.69
C GLN A 463 25.23 21.72 13.61
N VAL A 464 25.40 21.55 14.93
CA VAL A 464 24.85 22.46 15.94
C VAL A 464 25.58 23.80 15.84
N GLN A 465 24.84 24.90 15.73
CA GLN A 465 25.41 26.24 15.63
C GLN A 465 25.37 26.96 16.99
N THR A 466 26.18 28.01 17.16
CA THR A 466 26.33 28.72 18.45
C THR A 466 25.05 29.41 18.92
N GLN A 467 24.15 29.75 18.00
CA GLN A 467 22.84 30.33 18.32
C GLN A 467 21.78 29.28 18.67
N ASP A 468 22.02 27.99 18.40
CA ASP A 468 21.08 26.94 18.78
C ASP A 468 21.09 26.74 20.31
N ARG A 469 19.98 26.24 20.85
CA ARG A 469 19.89 25.84 22.25
C ARG A 469 19.99 24.33 22.37
N VAL A 470 20.67 23.84 23.39
CA VAL A 470 20.80 22.40 23.67
C VAL A 470 20.32 22.15 25.09
N PHE A 471 19.40 21.18 25.25
CA PHE A 471 18.80 20.80 26.51
C PHE A 471 18.96 19.30 26.75
N ASP A 472 19.23 18.91 27.99
CA ASP A 472 19.42 17.51 28.38
C ASP A 472 18.28 17.01 29.28
N LYS A 473 17.43 16.14 28.72
CA LYS A 473 16.41 15.40 29.48
C LYS A 473 17.02 14.13 30.07
N LYS A 474 17.47 14.26 31.32
CA LYS A 474 18.11 13.20 32.11
C LYS A 474 17.09 12.14 32.53
N ALA A 475 17.04 11.03 31.80
CA ALA A 475 16.08 9.92 31.96
C ALA A 475 14.59 10.33 31.99
N HIS A 476 14.21 11.33 31.18
CA HIS A 476 12.81 11.74 30.99
C HIS A 476 12.45 11.68 29.50
N PHE A 477 11.22 11.25 29.19
CA PHE A 477 10.70 11.31 27.82
C PHE A 477 10.16 12.69 27.48
N ASP A 478 9.36 13.26 28.39
CA ASP A 478 8.82 14.61 28.30
C ASP A 478 9.91 15.65 28.67
N PRO A 479 10.30 16.55 27.75
CA PRO A 479 11.29 17.59 28.04
C PRO A 479 10.79 18.65 29.02
N PHE A 480 9.48 18.84 29.16
CA PHE A 480 8.91 19.82 30.08
C PHE A 480 9.03 19.43 31.56
N LEU A 481 9.52 18.21 31.85
CA LEU A 481 9.91 17.80 33.21
C LEU A 481 11.28 18.33 33.62
N ARG A 482 11.90 19.18 32.80
CA ARG A 482 13.14 19.91 33.11
C ARG A 482 12.85 21.40 33.10
N ASP A 483 13.12 22.06 34.23
CA ASP A 483 12.82 23.49 34.42
C ASP A 483 13.46 24.37 33.33
N GLU A 484 14.70 24.08 32.95
CA GLU A 484 15.43 24.82 31.91
C GLU A 484 14.67 24.85 30.58
N PHE A 485 14.14 23.71 30.13
CA PHE A 485 13.39 23.63 28.88
C PHE A 485 11.97 24.20 29.04
N ALA A 486 11.31 23.92 30.18
CA ALA A 486 9.97 24.43 30.45
C ALA A 486 9.93 25.96 30.43
N ILE A 487 10.88 26.61 31.12
CA ILE A 487 11.03 28.07 31.15
C ILE A 487 11.37 28.62 29.75
N TYR A 488 12.25 27.93 29.00
CA TYR A 488 12.57 28.34 27.64
C TYR A 488 11.34 28.30 26.72
N ALA A 489 10.52 27.26 26.83
CA ALA A 489 9.34 27.06 26.01
C ALA A 489 8.22 28.09 26.27
N GLU A 490 8.15 28.71 27.45
CA GLU A 490 7.23 29.82 27.75
C GLU A 490 7.43 31.03 26.82
N GLY A 491 8.61 31.15 26.20
CA GLY A 491 8.91 32.20 25.25
C GLY A 491 8.29 32.02 23.86
N PHE A 492 7.49 30.98 23.64
CA PHE A 492 6.90 30.61 22.35
C PHE A 492 5.40 30.37 22.45
N GLU A 493 4.71 30.43 21.33
CA GLU A 493 3.30 30.06 21.20
C GLU A 493 3.11 28.78 20.37
N HIS A 494 4.13 28.40 19.60
CA HIS A 494 4.10 27.28 18.67
C HIS A 494 5.43 26.51 18.65
N LEU A 495 5.36 25.18 18.63
CA LEU A 495 6.51 24.30 18.49
C LEU A 495 6.39 23.45 17.22
N VAL A 496 7.39 23.54 16.35
CA VAL A 496 7.60 22.56 15.28
C VAL A 496 8.41 21.41 15.88
N VAL A 497 7.78 20.27 16.12
CA VAL A 497 8.39 19.13 16.81
C VAL A 497 8.78 18.06 15.81
N VAL A 498 10.07 17.70 15.81
CA VAL A 498 10.63 16.64 14.96
C VAL A 498 11.59 15.77 15.76
N GLY A 499 11.95 14.60 15.24
CA GLY A 499 12.94 13.74 15.86
C GLY A 499 12.58 12.27 15.90
N LEU A 500 13.31 11.53 16.73
CA LEU A 500 13.14 10.08 16.82
C LEU A 500 12.12 9.69 17.90
N PHE A 501 11.45 8.57 17.63
CA PHE A 501 10.47 7.90 18.48
C PHE A 501 9.18 8.72 18.68
N ALA A 502 8.44 8.86 17.57
CA ALA A 502 7.13 9.47 17.47
C ALA A 502 6.19 9.05 18.62
N ASP A 503 6.14 7.75 18.89
CA ASP A 503 5.28 7.05 19.85
C ASP A 503 5.79 7.06 21.30
N ILE A 504 6.91 7.74 21.58
CA ILE A 504 7.47 7.88 22.93
C ILE A 504 7.79 9.34 23.23
N CYS A 505 8.96 9.82 22.80
CA CYS A 505 9.50 11.10 23.25
C CYS A 505 8.82 12.27 22.53
N VAL A 506 8.50 12.11 21.24
CA VAL A 506 7.77 13.13 20.48
C VAL A 506 6.33 13.23 20.99
N ASP A 507 5.60 12.12 21.18
CA ASP A 507 4.27 12.13 21.82
C ASP A 507 4.30 12.77 23.21
N ALA A 508 5.27 12.41 24.05
CA ALA A 508 5.41 13.01 25.37
C ALA A 508 5.60 14.53 25.30
N ALA A 509 6.43 15.00 24.37
CA ALA A 509 6.67 16.44 24.17
C ALA A 509 5.44 17.16 23.60
N VAL A 510 4.77 16.57 22.61
CA VAL A 510 3.55 17.16 22.01
C VAL A 510 2.43 17.24 23.03
N ARG A 511 2.22 16.18 23.82
CA ARG A 511 1.26 16.16 24.92
C ARG A 511 1.59 17.23 25.97
N GLY A 512 2.86 17.33 26.36
CA GLY A 512 3.33 18.33 27.33
C GLY A 512 3.16 19.77 26.84
N ALA A 513 3.37 20.00 25.54
CA ALA A 513 3.15 21.29 24.88
C ALA A 513 1.66 21.66 24.82
N PHE A 514 0.82 20.72 24.40
CA PHE A 514 -0.64 20.89 24.35
C PHE A 514 -1.22 21.26 25.73
N GLN A 515 -0.81 20.56 26.79
CA GLN A 515 -1.25 20.85 28.16
C GLN A 515 -0.83 22.24 28.67
N ARG A 516 0.13 22.88 28.00
CA ARG A 516 0.63 24.23 28.30
C ARG A 516 0.05 25.29 27.35
N GLY A 517 -0.86 24.91 26.45
CA GLY A 517 -1.49 25.81 25.49
C GLY A 517 -0.62 26.17 24.29
N LEU A 518 0.46 25.43 24.04
CA LEU A 518 1.30 25.62 22.85
C LEU A 518 0.70 24.89 21.65
N TRP A 519 0.70 25.55 20.50
CA TRP A 519 0.41 24.89 19.22
C TRP A 519 1.56 23.96 18.86
N THR A 520 1.27 22.87 18.14
CA THR A 520 2.31 21.92 17.71
C THR A 520 2.15 21.54 16.25
N THR A 521 3.26 21.54 15.51
CA THR A 521 3.35 21.02 14.14
C THR A 521 4.39 19.92 14.06
N ILE A 522 4.05 18.80 13.43
CA ILE A 522 4.95 17.67 13.18
C ILE A 522 5.36 17.66 11.72
N VAL A 523 6.66 17.51 11.46
CA VAL A 523 7.20 17.35 10.11
C VAL A 523 7.43 15.87 9.82
N ARG A 524 6.64 15.33 8.90
CA ARG A 524 6.55 13.88 8.65
C ARG A 524 7.89 13.27 8.27
N GLU A 525 8.63 13.89 7.35
CA GLU A 525 9.90 13.35 6.83
C GLU A 525 11.04 13.41 7.85
N CYS A 526 10.93 14.28 8.86
CA CYS A 526 11.92 14.48 9.93
C CYS A 526 11.56 13.75 11.24
N THR A 527 10.48 12.98 11.27
CA THR A 527 9.97 12.31 12.47
C THR A 527 9.82 10.82 12.21
N ALA A 528 10.08 9.95 13.21
CA ALA A 528 9.87 8.51 13.03
C ALA A 528 9.51 7.76 14.33
N GLY A 529 8.65 6.73 14.24
CA GLY A 529 8.20 5.90 15.38
C GLY A 529 9.19 4.79 15.76
N LEU A 530 9.10 4.22 16.96
CA LEU A 530 9.91 3.09 17.42
C LEU A 530 9.14 1.77 17.46
N HIS A 531 7.98 1.78 18.10
CA HIS A 531 7.14 0.59 18.33
C HIS A 531 5.86 0.62 17.51
N LEU A 532 5.25 1.79 17.36
CA LEU A 532 4.05 1.99 16.55
C LEU A 532 4.40 2.59 15.17
N PRO A 533 3.59 2.31 14.13
CA PRO A 533 3.66 3.05 12.87
C PRO A 533 3.56 4.56 13.13
N GLU A 534 4.44 5.33 12.49
CA GLU A 534 4.49 6.78 12.66
C GLU A 534 3.17 7.46 12.25
N GLU A 535 2.53 6.96 11.19
CA GLU A 535 1.21 7.41 10.71
C GLU A 535 0.11 7.29 11.77
N GLN A 536 0.09 6.17 12.50
CA GLN A 536 -0.88 5.96 13.57
C GLN A 536 -0.66 6.97 14.71
N THR A 537 0.60 7.25 15.02
CA THR A 537 0.96 8.21 16.07
C THR A 537 0.61 9.63 15.66
N PHE A 538 0.86 10.00 14.40
CA PHE A 538 0.48 11.29 13.84
C PHE A 538 -1.03 11.50 13.86
N ALA A 539 -1.80 10.50 13.41
CA ALA A 539 -3.27 10.56 13.45
C ALA A 539 -3.78 10.71 14.89
N TYR A 540 -3.16 10.02 15.85
CA TYR A 540 -3.48 10.17 17.27
C TYR A 540 -3.19 11.59 17.78
N MET A 541 -2.02 12.17 17.46
CA MET A 541 -1.67 13.54 17.83
C MET A 541 -2.63 14.57 17.23
N GLN A 542 -3.02 14.39 15.96
CA GLN A 542 -4.02 15.24 15.29
C GLN A 542 -5.37 15.16 16.00
N ALA A 543 -5.84 13.94 16.30
CA ALA A 543 -7.16 13.73 16.88
C ALA A 543 -7.25 14.18 18.35
N VAL A 544 -6.20 13.95 19.14
CA VAL A 544 -6.24 14.16 20.59
C VAL A 544 -5.69 15.53 21.00
N TYR A 545 -4.63 16.00 20.34
CA TYR A 545 -3.94 17.24 20.72
C TYR A 545 -4.17 18.37 19.72
N GLY A 546 -4.80 18.09 18.57
CA GLY A 546 -4.97 19.08 17.50
C GLY A 546 -3.67 19.47 16.81
N SER A 547 -2.62 18.62 16.88
CA SER A 547 -1.35 18.90 16.22
C SER A 547 -1.51 18.97 14.71
N GLU A 548 -0.82 19.90 14.04
CA GLU A 548 -0.72 19.87 12.58
C GLU A 548 0.33 18.84 12.15
N VAL A 549 0.10 18.11 11.06
CA VAL A 549 1.07 17.16 10.51
C VAL A 549 1.29 17.52 9.04
N VAL A 550 2.48 17.99 8.73
CA VAL A 550 2.82 18.55 7.41
C VAL A 550 3.99 17.82 6.79
N GLY A 551 4.04 17.85 5.45
CA GLY A 551 5.25 17.49 4.72
C GLY A 551 6.28 18.61 4.78
N ILE A 552 7.57 18.28 4.74
CA ILE A 552 8.64 19.27 4.77
C ILE A 552 8.51 20.29 3.62
N ASP A 553 8.23 19.88 2.38
CA ASP A 553 8.13 20.83 1.26
C ASP A 553 6.93 21.77 1.40
N GLN A 554 5.84 21.32 2.04
CA GLN A 554 4.72 22.19 2.42
C GLN A 554 5.18 23.22 3.45
N LEU A 555 5.82 22.78 4.53
CA LEU A 555 6.34 23.67 5.57
C LEU A 555 7.32 24.72 5.02
N LEU A 556 8.26 24.29 4.18
CA LEU A 556 9.27 25.15 3.57
C LEU A 556 8.65 26.24 2.65
N SER A 557 7.48 25.97 2.07
CA SER A 557 6.81 26.89 1.14
C SER A 557 5.79 27.81 1.83
N THR A 558 5.04 27.30 2.80
CA THR A 558 3.98 28.07 3.48
C THR A 558 4.42 28.71 4.79
N GLY A 559 5.56 28.32 5.34
CA GLY A 559 5.94 28.66 6.70
C GLY A 559 5.34 27.69 7.72
N PRO A 560 5.71 27.82 9.01
CA PRO A 560 5.26 26.97 10.11
C PRO A 560 3.81 27.21 10.52
N VAL A 561 3.09 28.06 9.80
CA VAL A 561 1.72 28.44 10.09
C VAL A 561 0.91 28.38 8.80
N ALA A 562 -0.19 27.62 8.80
CA ALA A 562 -1.05 27.49 7.63
C ALA A 562 -1.63 28.85 7.19
N ASN A 563 -1.54 29.13 5.88
CA ASN A 563 -2.37 30.16 5.25
C ASN A 563 -3.83 29.64 5.23
N LEU A 564 -4.70 30.24 6.03
CA LEU A 564 -6.16 30.11 5.84
C LEU A 564 -6.59 30.92 4.62
#